data_AF-A0A969A4Y4-F1
#
_entry.id   AF-A0A969A4Y4-F1
#
_cell.length_a   1.000
_cell.length_b   1.000
_cell.length_c   1.000
_cell.angle_alpha   90.00
_cell.angle_beta   90.00
_cell.angle_gamma   90.00
#
_symmetry.space_group_name_H-M   'P 1'
#
loop_
_entity.id
_entity.type
_entity.pdbx_description
1 polymer ?
#
loop_
_entity_poly.entity_id
_entity_poly.type
_entity_poly.pdbx_seq_one_letter_code
_entity_poly.pdbx_strand_id
1 'polypeptide(L)' 'RHILLGAADALHLDILNMHVLGYAEATAWSKPQPTGKPNEVVRVLIKTQLVE' A
#
# COMPACT_ATOMS: atom_id res chain seq x y z
N ARG A 1 -0.49 -0.74 12.51
CA ARG A 1 -1.13 0.01 11.40
C ARG A 1 -0.01 0.58 10.54
N HIS A 2 0.01 0.30 9.25
CA HIS A 2 1.02 0.83 8.32
C HIS A 2 0.35 1.79 7.34
N ILE A 3 1.03 2.88 7.03
CA ILE A 3 0.58 3.92 6.11
C ILE A 3 1.74 4.14 5.13
N LEU A 4 1.43 4.06 3.85
CA LEU A 4 2.35 4.38 2.77
C LEU A 4 1.90 5.68 2.10
N LEU A 5 2.85 6.57 1.85
CA LEU A 5 2.66 7.90 1.28
C LEU A 5 3.67 8.08 0.15
N GLY A 6 3.20 8.48 -1.03
CA GLY A 6 4.08 8.70 -2.17
C GLY A 6 3.33 8.67 -3.50
N ALA A 7 4.09 8.54 -4.59
CA ALA A 7 3.52 8.41 -5.92
C ALA A 7 2.74 7.09 -6.06
N ALA A 8 1.64 7.11 -6.82
CA ALA A 8 0.75 5.96 -6.95
C ALA A 8 1.47 4.71 -7.47
N ASP A 9 2.37 4.88 -8.43
CA ASP A 9 3.15 3.78 -9.03
C ASP A 9 4.20 3.23 -8.05
N ALA A 10 4.89 4.12 -7.32
CA ALA A 10 5.85 3.73 -6.30
C ALA A 10 5.17 2.94 -5.17
N LEU A 11 4.02 3.43 -4.68
CA LEU A 11 3.26 2.71 -3.66
C LEU A 11 2.70 1.37 -4.17
N HIS A 12 2.40 1.27 -5.45
CA HIS A 12 1.99 -0.01 -6.03
C HIS A 12 3.13 -1.03 -6.02
N LEU A 13 4.33 -0.60 -6.40
CA LEU A 13 5.53 -1.43 -6.37
C LEU A 13 5.88 -1.87 -4.95
N ASP A 14 5.83 -0.95 -3.97
CA ASP A 14 6.10 -1.27 -2.56
C ASP A 14 5.10 -2.29 -2.01
N ILE A 15 3.82 -2.17 -2.34
CA ILE A 15 2.79 -3.13 -1.92
C ILE A 15 3.03 -4.51 -2.52
N LEU A 16 3.42 -4.58 -3.80
CA LEU A 16 3.76 -5.85 -4.44
C LEU A 16 5.02 -6.47 -3.81
N ASN A 17 6.03 -5.67 -3.51
CA ASN A 17 7.23 -6.13 -2.81
C ASN A 17 6.89 -6.69 -1.42
N MET A 18 6.03 -6.00 -0.66
CA MET A 18 5.55 -6.47 0.64
C MET A 18 4.78 -7.80 0.52
N HIS A 19 3.99 -7.97 -0.53
CA HIS A 19 3.30 -9.22 -0.80
C HIS A 19 4.28 -10.37 -1.11
N VAL A 20 5.26 -10.13 -1.99
CA VAL A 20 6.30 -11.12 -2.33
C VAL A 20 7.14 -11.51 -1.10
N LEU A 21 7.36 -10.58 -0.18
CA LEU A 21 8.07 -10.83 1.08
C LEU A 21 7.20 -11.51 2.15
N GLY A 22 5.93 -11.83 1.86
CA GLY A 22 5.00 -12.46 2.80
C GLY A 22 4.51 -11.53 3.90
N TYR A 23 4.74 -10.22 3.78
CA TYR A 23 4.40 -9.25 4.82
C TYR A 23 2.90 -8.99 4.90
N ALA A 24 2.26 -8.80 3.74
CA ALA A 24 0.83 -8.57 3.64
C ALA A 24 0.31 -8.84 2.22
N GLU A 25 -0.91 -9.38 2.12
CA GLU A 25 -1.66 -9.45 0.88
C GLU A 25 -1.79 -8.08 0.19
N ALA A 26 -1.58 -8.03 -1.13
CA ALA A 26 -1.71 -6.79 -1.91
C ALA A 26 -3.13 -6.20 -1.84
N THR A 27 -4.14 -7.06 -1.67
CA THR A 27 -5.55 -6.70 -1.50
C THR A 27 -5.89 -6.16 -0.11
N ALA A 28 -4.98 -6.31 0.85
CA ALA A 28 -5.18 -5.89 2.23
C ALA A 28 -4.98 -4.37 2.45
N TRP A 29 -4.52 -3.68 1.40
CA TRP A 29 -4.32 -2.24 1.36
C TRP A 29 -5.56 -1.48 0.89
N SER A 30 -5.75 -0.27 1.41
CA SER A 30 -6.82 0.61 0.94
C SER A 30 -6.63 1.02 -0.51
N LYS A 31 -7.72 1.44 -1.15
CA LYS A 31 -7.63 2.19 -2.41
C LYS A 31 -6.74 3.43 -2.22
N PRO A 32 -6.05 3.89 -3.28
CA PRO A 32 -5.22 5.09 -3.21
C PRO A 32 -6.12 6.29 -2.92
N GLN A 33 -5.80 7.04 -1.88
CA GLN A 33 -6.52 8.26 -1.51
C GLN A 33 -5.63 9.47 -1.76
N PRO A 34 -6.13 10.54 -2.40
CA PRO A 34 -5.34 11.75 -2.61
C PRO A 34 -5.07 12.45 -1.27
N THR A 35 -3.84 12.96 -1.09
CA THR A 35 -3.46 13.69 0.14
C THR A 35 -3.62 15.21 0.02
N GLY A 36 -4.05 15.70 -1.14
CA GLY A 36 -4.13 17.13 -1.45
C GLY A 36 -2.83 17.71 -2.04
N LYS A 37 -1.73 16.93 -2.03
CA LYS A 37 -0.52 17.28 -2.79
C LYS A 37 -0.55 16.66 -4.20
N PRO A 38 -0.02 17.36 -5.22
CA PRO A 38 0.10 16.81 -6.56
C PRO A 38 1.01 15.58 -6.55
N ASN A 39 0.59 14.53 -7.26
CA ASN A 39 1.29 13.24 -7.36
C ASN A 39 1.53 12.49 -6.04
N GLU A 40 0.85 12.84 -4.95
CA GLU A 40 0.96 12.11 -3.68
C GLU A 40 -0.38 11.45 -3.35
N VAL A 41 -0.33 10.15 -3.11
CA VAL A 41 -1.45 9.35 -2.62
C VAL A 41 -1.05 8.64 -1.34
N VAL A 42 -2.06 8.26 -0.57
CA VAL A 42 -1.91 7.46 0.63
C VAL A 42 -2.59 6.10 0.46
N ARG A 43 -1.91 5.05 0.93
CA ARG A 43 -2.42 3.68 1.04
C ARG A 43 -2.28 3.23 2.48
N VAL A 44 -3.35 2.72 3.07
CA VAL A 44 -3.37 2.28 4.47
C VAL A 44 -3.55 0.77 4.50
N LEU A 45 -2.72 0.08 5.27
CA LEU A 45 -2.90 -1.35 5.52
C LEU A 45 -4.11 -1.53 6.44
N ILE A 46 -5.20 -2.08 5.91
CA ILE A 46 -6.47 -2.23 6.62
C ILE A 46 -6.48 -3.54 7.42
N LYS A 47 -5.91 -4.59 6.85
CA LYS A 47 -5.79 -5.91 7.48
C LYS A 47 -4.43 -6.50 7.16
N THR A 48 -3.85 -7.25 8.08
CA THR A 48 -2.71 -8.12 7.80
C THR A 48 -3.26 -9.51 7.58
N GLN A 49 -3.69 -9.80 6.35
CA GLN A 49 -3.73 -11.20 5.93
C GLN A 49 -2.32 -11.51 5.47
N LEU A 50 -1.66 -12.40 6.20
CA LEU A 50 -0.38 -12.96 5.78
C LEU A 50 -0.64 -13.72 4.47
N VAL A 51 0.34 -13.66 3.58
CA VAL A 51 0.32 -14.46 2.36
C VAL A 51 0.55 -15.91 2.79
N GLU A 52 -0.43 -16.79 2.56
CA GLU A 52 -0.39 -18.23 2.88
C GLU A 52 0.35 -19.04 1.81
#